data_AF-A0A975RB52-F1
#
_entry.id   AF-A0A975RB52-F1
#
_cell.length_a   1.000
_cell.length_b   1.000
_cell.length_c   1.000
_cell.angle_alpha   90.00
_cell.angle_beta   90.00
_cell.angle_gamma   90.00
#
_symmetry.space_group_name_H-M   'P 1'
#
loop_
_entity.id
_entity.type
_entity.pdbx_description
1 polymer ?
#
loop_
_entity_poly.entity_id
_entity_poly.type
_entity_poly.pdbx_seq_one_letter_code
_entity_poly.pdbx_strand_id
1 'polypeptide(L)'
;MPLRAELAVYPEYGSLQQGLRWSPPDQWHVTLSYYGALRDPDGRAETLRTVFAQCRRPTVRLAGSGTFGRVLWLGVEDLGEGDLDLLAALAGGSERDYVPHLTVARAETRVDPEWTRRFQRYESASWTVTEVVLLRSDPGQGGPVYTEVERFPLTAGRGGPVVGW
;
A
#
# COMPACT_ATOMS: atom_id res chain seq x y z
N MET A 1 14.01 11.85 2.06
CA MET A 1 14.18 10.94 3.21
C MET A 1 13.20 9.80 3.03
N PRO A 2 13.61 8.52 2.92
CA PRO A 2 12.64 7.45 2.82
C PRO A 2 11.86 7.36 4.15
N LEU A 3 10.54 7.15 4.07
CA LEU A 3 9.61 6.92 5.19
C LEU A 3 10.17 6.02 6.31
N ARG A 4 11.02 5.05 5.95
CA ARG A 4 11.77 4.21 6.89
C ARG A 4 12.60 5.01 7.90
N ALA A 5 13.26 6.10 7.51
CA ALA A 5 14.10 6.90 8.41
C ALA A 5 13.27 7.78 9.36
N GLU A 6 12.07 8.21 8.95
CA GLU A 6 11.15 9.01 9.78
C GLU A 6 10.33 8.14 10.73
N LEU A 7 10.07 6.88 10.37
CA LEU A 7 9.38 5.90 11.22
C LEU A 7 10.35 5.00 12.03
N ALA A 8 11.65 4.95 11.68
CA ALA A 8 12.68 4.23 12.46
C ALA A 8 12.95 4.85 13.84
N VAL A 9 12.38 6.01 14.15
CA VAL A 9 12.47 6.65 15.47
C VAL A 9 11.47 6.04 16.48
N TYR A 10 10.58 5.14 16.05
CA TYR A 10 9.69 4.37 16.93
C TYR A 10 10.26 2.95 17.13
N PRO A 11 10.84 2.62 18.30
CA PRO A 11 11.56 1.37 18.50
C PRO A 11 10.62 0.17 18.72
N GLU A 12 11.09 -1.04 18.42
CA GLU A 12 10.42 -2.36 18.61
C GLU A 12 9.07 -2.59 17.92
N TYR A 13 9.15 -2.88 16.61
CA TYR A 13 8.04 -3.40 15.80
C TYR A 13 7.38 -4.61 16.46
N GLY A 14 6.05 -4.64 16.49
CA GLY A 14 5.26 -5.71 17.11
C GLY A 14 4.91 -5.51 18.58
N SER A 15 5.55 -4.57 19.29
CA SER A 15 5.17 -4.18 20.65
C SER A 15 4.06 -3.11 20.66
N LEU A 16 3.20 -3.12 21.68
CA LEU A 16 2.23 -2.05 21.91
C LEU A 16 2.98 -0.84 22.50
N GLN A 17 3.14 0.22 21.70
CA GLN A 17 3.71 1.49 22.16
C GLN A 17 2.68 2.58 22.03
N GLN A 18 2.46 3.32 23.12
CA GLN A 18 1.51 4.44 23.15
C GLN A 18 0.12 4.04 22.58
N GLY A 19 -0.30 2.79 22.85
CA GLY A 19 -1.58 2.22 22.40
C GLY A 19 -1.59 1.69 20.95
N LEU A 20 -0.48 1.74 20.22
CA LEU A 20 -0.36 1.26 18.84
C LEU A 20 0.62 0.09 18.72
N ARG A 21 0.22 -0.92 17.95
CA ARG A 21 1.12 -1.95 17.44
C ARG A 21 1.54 -1.59 16.03
N TRP A 22 2.80 -1.22 15.85
CA TRP A 22 3.35 -0.82 14.55
C TRP A 22 3.57 -2.03 13.65
N SER A 23 3.14 -1.90 12.39
CA SER A 23 3.40 -2.89 11.34
C SER A 23 4.86 -2.80 10.90
N PRO A 24 5.57 -3.93 10.77
CA PRO A 24 6.98 -3.89 10.38
C PRO A 24 7.11 -3.47 8.91
N PRO A 25 8.17 -2.74 8.52
CA PRO A 25 8.28 -2.15 7.18
C PRO A 25 8.39 -3.15 6.02
N ASP A 26 8.75 -4.39 6.29
CA ASP A 26 8.76 -5.50 5.33
C ASP A 26 7.36 -6.03 5.03
N GLN A 27 6.36 -5.75 5.88
CA GLN A 27 4.96 -6.08 5.64
C GLN A 27 4.16 -4.92 5.03
N TRP A 28 4.78 -3.77 4.80
CA TRP A 28 4.09 -2.61 4.22
C TRP A 28 3.75 -2.86 2.76
N HIS A 29 2.47 -2.68 2.43
CA HIS A 29 1.95 -2.75 1.08
C HIS A 29 0.74 -1.82 0.94
N VAL A 30 0.53 -1.32 -0.27
CA VAL A 30 -0.69 -0.63 -0.65
C VAL A 30 -1.60 -1.66 -1.31
N THR A 31 -2.68 -2.01 -0.63
CA THR A 31 -3.61 -3.02 -1.15
C THR A 31 -4.40 -2.44 -2.31
N LEU A 32 -4.43 -3.14 -3.44
CA LEU A 32 -5.27 -2.79 -4.60
C LEU A 32 -6.64 -3.48 -4.52
N SER A 33 -6.65 -4.76 -4.15
CA SER A 33 -7.87 -5.56 -3.95
C SER A 33 -7.60 -6.72 -2.98
N TYR A 34 -8.64 -7.16 -2.26
CA TYR A 34 -8.59 -8.32 -1.38
C TYR A 34 -9.58 -9.38 -1.86
N TYR A 35 -9.06 -10.56 -2.19
CA TYR A 35 -9.85 -11.63 -2.81
C TYR A 35 -10.48 -12.62 -1.82
N GLY A 36 -10.10 -12.59 -0.55
CA GLY A 36 -10.49 -13.63 0.40
C GLY A 36 -10.03 -15.02 -0.04
N ALA A 37 -10.88 -16.03 0.22
CA ALA A 37 -10.61 -17.40 -0.19
C ALA A 37 -10.93 -17.60 -1.69
N LEU A 38 -9.88 -17.72 -2.51
CA LEU A 38 -10.01 -18.02 -3.93
C LEU A 38 -10.14 -19.52 -4.17
N ARG A 39 -11.05 -19.91 -5.07
CA ARG A 39 -11.16 -21.30 -5.56
C ARG A 39 -10.10 -21.63 -6.61
N ASP A 40 -9.68 -20.64 -7.39
CA ASP A 40 -8.72 -20.75 -8.48
C ASP A 40 -7.69 -19.61 -8.39
N PRO A 41 -6.64 -19.75 -7.56
CA PRO A 41 -5.58 -18.75 -7.43
C PRO A 41 -4.72 -18.64 -8.70
N ASP A 42 -4.53 -19.73 -9.44
CA ASP A 42 -3.66 -19.77 -10.62
C ASP A 42 -4.31 -19.04 -11.81
N GLY A 43 -5.61 -19.29 -12.07
CA GLY A 43 -6.36 -18.55 -13.08
C GLY A 43 -6.48 -17.05 -12.76
N ARG A 44 -6.53 -16.69 -11.47
CA ARG A 44 -6.45 -15.29 -11.05
C ARG A 44 -5.08 -14.70 -11.38
N ALA A 45 -3.99 -15.39 -11.07
CA ALA A 45 -2.64 -14.93 -11.37
C ALA A 45 -2.43 -14.73 -12.88
N GLU A 46 -2.91 -15.65 -13.72
CA GLU A 46 -2.89 -15.54 -15.19
C GLU A 46 -3.62 -14.28 -15.69
N THR A 47 -4.82 -14.03 -15.15
CA THR A 47 -5.61 -12.85 -15.48
C THR A 47 -4.87 -11.57 -15.12
N LEU A 48 -4.31 -11.52 -13.89
CA LEU A 48 -3.55 -10.36 -13.40
C LEU A 48 -2.29 -10.10 -14.24
N ARG A 49 -1.59 -11.17 -14.64
CA ARG A 49 -0.42 -11.07 -15.52
C ARG A 49 -0.76 -10.40 -16.85
N THR A 50 -1.88 -10.81 -17.46
CA THR A 50 -2.33 -10.25 -18.74
C THR A 50 -2.68 -8.77 -18.63
N VAL A 51 -3.43 -8.37 -17.60
CA VAL A 51 -3.88 -6.97 -17.46
C VAL A 51 -2.75 -6.03 -17.04
N PHE A 52 -1.88 -6.43 -16.11
CA PHE A 52 -0.81 -5.57 -15.61
C PHE A 52 0.37 -5.41 -16.58
N ALA A 53 0.57 -6.36 -17.50
CA ALA A 53 1.59 -6.26 -18.54
C ALA A 53 1.43 -5.05 -19.48
N GLN A 54 0.25 -4.41 -19.50
CA GLN A 54 -0.03 -3.22 -20.31
C GLN A 54 -0.16 -1.94 -19.47
N CYS A 55 -0.08 -2.06 -18.14
CA CYS A 55 -0.31 -0.93 -17.24
C CYS A 55 0.95 -0.08 -17.10
N ARG A 56 0.76 1.24 -17.02
CA ARG A 56 1.85 2.19 -16.76
C ARG A 56 2.26 2.14 -15.29
N ARG A 57 3.47 2.65 -15.03
CA ARG A 57 3.99 2.84 -13.68
C ARG A 57 3.46 4.14 -13.07
N PRO A 58 2.58 4.11 -12.07
CA PRO A 58 2.17 5.32 -11.38
C PRO A 58 3.34 5.91 -10.59
N THR A 59 3.38 7.24 -10.51
CA THR A 59 4.24 7.94 -9.56
C THR A 59 3.36 8.37 -8.40
N VAL A 60 3.69 7.93 -7.19
CA VAL A 60 2.87 8.13 -6.01
C VAL A 60 3.68 8.76 -4.89
N ARG A 61 2.99 9.27 -3.87
CA ARG A 61 3.60 9.65 -2.59
C ARG A 61 2.69 9.27 -1.42
N LEU A 62 3.24 9.22 -0.22
CA LEU A 62 2.43 9.17 0.99
C LEU A 62 2.08 10.59 1.42
N ALA A 63 0.82 10.82 1.74
CA ALA A 63 0.35 12.10 2.21
C ALA A 63 -0.79 11.96 3.23
N GLY A 64 -0.73 12.79 4.26
CA GLY A 64 -1.71 12.81 5.33
C GLY A 64 -1.83 11.48 6.07
N SER A 65 -2.88 11.37 6.86
CA SER A 65 -3.21 10.13 7.56
C SER A 65 -4.68 10.05 7.88
N GLY A 66 -5.14 8.86 8.22
CA GLY A 66 -6.50 8.63 8.67
C GLY A 66 -6.62 7.34 9.44
N THR A 67 -7.87 6.96 9.70
CA THR A 67 -8.17 5.74 10.45
C THR A 67 -9.31 4.95 9.84
N PHE A 68 -9.19 3.63 9.85
CA PHE A 68 -10.32 2.71 9.67
C PHE A 68 -10.54 1.95 10.97
N GLY A 69 -11.39 2.49 11.84
CA GLY A 69 -11.63 1.95 13.19
C GLY A 69 -10.35 1.85 14.01
N ARG A 70 -9.75 0.67 14.04
CA ARG A 70 -8.51 0.34 14.77
C ARG A 70 -7.23 0.55 13.97
N VAL A 71 -7.32 0.81 12.67
CA VAL A 71 -6.16 0.93 11.79
C VAL A 71 -5.74 2.39 11.67
N LEU A 72 -4.45 2.68 11.88
CA LEU A 72 -3.81 3.92 11.49
C LEU A 72 -3.16 3.72 10.11
N TRP A 73 -3.43 4.63 9.19
CA TRP A 73 -2.88 4.57 7.84
C TRP A 73 -2.39 5.93 7.36
N LEU A 74 -1.45 5.90 6.41
CA LEU A 74 -1.02 7.06 5.62
C LEU A 74 -1.71 6.99 4.24
N GLY A 75 -2.21 8.11 3.74
CA GLY A 75 -2.83 8.16 2.42
C GLY A 75 -1.78 7.96 1.33
N VAL A 76 -2.17 7.37 0.21
CA VAL A 76 -1.31 7.25 -0.98
C VAL A 76 -1.92 8.13 -2.06
N GLU A 77 -1.22 9.19 -2.44
CA GLU A 77 -1.63 10.08 -3.52
C GLU A 77 -0.99 9.64 -4.82
N ASP A 78 -1.80 9.49 -5.87
CA ASP A 78 -1.33 9.38 -7.25
C ASP A 78 -0.98 10.78 -7.78
N LEU A 79 0.24 10.92 -8.29
CA LEU A 79 0.75 12.17 -8.88
C LEU A 79 0.67 12.16 -10.41
N GLY A 80 0.17 11.08 -11.00
CA GLY A 80 -0.05 10.90 -12.43
C GLY A 80 -1.51 11.12 -12.84
N GLU A 81 -1.95 10.36 -13.84
CA GLU A 81 -3.27 10.51 -14.48
C GLU A 81 -4.31 9.51 -13.94
N GLY A 82 -4.19 9.09 -12.68
CA GLY A 82 -5.09 8.07 -12.07
C GLY A 82 -4.70 6.62 -12.41
N ASP A 83 -3.42 6.39 -12.71
CA ASP A 83 -2.88 5.07 -12.99
C ASP A 83 -3.03 4.12 -11.77
N LEU A 84 -2.97 4.63 -10.54
CA LEU A 84 -3.16 3.83 -9.32
C LEU A 84 -4.60 3.32 -9.18
N ASP A 85 -5.58 4.18 -9.45
CA ASP A 85 -7.00 3.80 -9.39
C ASP A 85 -7.33 2.78 -10.48
N LEU A 86 -6.75 2.94 -11.68
CA LEU A 86 -6.86 1.95 -12.75
C LEU A 86 -6.27 0.60 -12.34
N LEU A 87 -5.10 0.58 -11.69
CA LEU A 87 -4.52 -0.66 -11.17
C LEU A 87 -5.45 -1.33 -10.14
N ALA A 88 -6.08 -0.55 -9.26
CA ALA A 88 -7.04 -1.07 -8.29
C ALA A 88 -8.28 -1.65 -8.96
N ALA A 89 -8.84 -0.95 -9.96
CA ALA A 89 -9.98 -1.42 -10.73
C ALA A 89 -9.68 -2.74 -11.47
N LEU A 90 -8.52 -2.83 -12.13
CA LEU A 90 -8.07 -4.03 -12.85
C LEU A 90 -7.76 -5.20 -11.89
N ALA A 91 -7.32 -4.89 -10.67
CA ALA A 91 -7.22 -5.88 -9.59
C ALA A 91 -8.59 -6.34 -9.08
N GLY A 92 -9.71 -5.76 -9.55
CA GLY A 92 -11.06 -6.08 -9.08
C GLY A 92 -11.48 -5.33 -7.82
N GLY A 93 -10.81 -4.21 -7.49
CA GLY A 93 -11.27 -3.24 -6.50
C GLY A 93 -12.45 -2.42 -7.01
N SER A 94 -13.28 -1.93 -6.09
CA SER A 94 -14.35 -0.96 -6.39
C SER A 94 -13.73 0.43 -6.46
N GLU A 95 -13.69 1.07 -7.64
CA GLU A 95 -13.21 2.46 -7.79
C GLU A 95 -13.92 3.44 -6.85
N ARG A 96 -15.20 3.20 -6.51
CA ARG A 96 -15.99 4.12 -5.68
C ARG A 96 -15.66 4.03 -4.19
N ASP A 97 -15.11 2.92 -3.74
CA ASP A 97 -14.82 2.65 -2.32
C ASP A 97 -13.32 2.48 -2.06
N TYR A 98 -12.49 2.63 -3.10
CA TYR A 98 -11.06 2.50 -2.99
C TYR A 98 -10.46 3.74 -2.33
N VAL A 99 -9.91 3.54 -1.14
CA VAL A 99 -9.10 4.56 -0.45
C VAL A 99 -7.65 4.08 -0.48
N PRO A 100 -6.80 4.56 -1.39
CA PRO A 100 -5.42 4.13 -1.48
C PRO A 100 -4.67 4.55 -0.20
N HIS A 101 -4.16 3.56 0.53
CA HIS A 101 -3.56 3.79 1.83
C HIS A 101 -2.48 2.76 2.15
N LEU A 102 -1.54 3.16 3.00
CA LEU A 102 -0.56 2.29 3.65
C LEU A 102 -0.94 2.12 5.12
N THR A 103 -1.24 0.90 5.55
CA THR A 103 -1.41 0.59 6.97
C THR A 103 -0.04 0.62 7.67
N VAL A 104 0.09 1.48 8.69
CA VAL A 104 1.34 1.64 9.45
C VAL A 104 1.25 1.10 10.87
N ALA A 105 0.06 1.12 11.47
CA ALA A 105 -0.15 0.60 12.82
C ALA A 105 -1.60 0.18 13.08
N ARG A 106 -1.81 -0.60 14.14
CA ARG A 106 -3.14 -1.00 14.61
C ARG A 106 -3.24 -0.82 16.12
N ALA A 107 -4.34 -0.25 16.58
CA ALA A 107 -4.69 -0.14 17.99
C ALA A 107 -5.45 -1.38 18.49
N GLU A 108 -5.50 -1.56 19.80
CA GLU A 108 -6.31 -2.61 20.42
C GLU A 108 -7.81 -2.35 20.33
N THR A 109 -8.23 -1.10 20.51
CA THR A 109 -9.67 -0.73 20.47
C THR A 109 -9.95 0.39 19.48
N ARG A 110 -9.17 1.47 19.53
CA ARG A 110 -9.28 2.62 18.62
C ARG A 110 -7.96 3.36 18.58
N VAL A 111 -7.64 3.96 17.45
CA VAL A 111 -6.49 4.87 17.31
C VAL A 111 -6.80 6.20 18.02
N ASP A 112 -5.92 6.65 18.90
CA ASP A 112 -6.03 8.00 19.48
C ASP A 112 -5.94 9.06 18.38
N PRO A 113 -6.89 10.01 18.29
CA PRO A 113 -6.87 11.09 17.29
C PRO A 113 -5.57 11.90 17.24
N GLU A 114 -4.75 11.92 18.30
CA GLU A 114 -3.44 12.55 18.29
C GLU A 114 -2.51 11.98 17.22
N TRP A 115 -2.61 10.68 16.93
CA TRP A 115 -1.80 10.02 15.92
C TRP A 115 -2.13 10.50 14.52
N THR A 116 -3.42 10.64 14.21
CA THR A 116 -3.85 11.21 12.94
C THR A 116 -3.43 12.69 12.84
N ARG A 117 -3.55 13.47 13.92
CA ARG A 117 -3.07 14.87 13.93
C ARG A 117 -1.57 14.98 13.68
N ARG A 118 -0.77 14.05 14.21
CA ARG A 118 0.69 14.04 14.07
C ARG A 118 1.13 13.86 12.61
N PHE A 119 0.42 13.04 11.85
CA PHE A 119 0.71 12.79 10.44
C PHE A 119 -0.20 13.55 9.47
N GLN A 120 -1.05 14.47 9.95
CA GLN A 120 -2.03 15.16 9.11
C GLN A 120 -1.40 16.00 7.98
N ARG A 121 -0.17 16.51 8.20
CA ARG A 121 0.62 17.28 7.21
C ARG A 121 1.82 16.49 6.70
N TYR A 122 1.84 15.18 6.94
CA TYR A 122 2.92 14.33 6.47
C TYR A 122 2.91 14.28 4.94
N GLU A 123 4.08 14.42 4.33
CA GLU A 123 4.29 14.20 2.90
C GLU A 123 5.64 13.50 2.71
N SER A 124 5.66 12.37 2.02
CA SER A 124 6.91 11.69 1.67
C SER A 124 7.49 12.23 0.36
N ALA A 125 8.74 11.87 0.09
CA ALA A 125 9.24 11.91 -1.29
C ALA A 125 8.36 11.01 -2.18
N SER A 126 8.17 11.41 -3.44
CA SER A 126 7.47 10.58 -4.42
C SER A 126 8.34 9.42 -4.88
N TRP A 127 7.71 8.32 -5.29
CA TRP A 127 8.38 7.19 -5.93
C TRP A 127 7.53 6.60 -7.05
N THR A 128 8.18 5.92 -7.97
CA THR A 128 7.51 5.22 -9.07
C THR A 128 7.24 3.77 -8.67
N VAL A 129 5.99 3.32 -8.78
CA VAL A 129 5.62 1.92 -8.55
C VAL A 129 6.03 1.11 -9.77
N THR A 130 6.88 0.09 -9.58
CA THR A 130 7.45 -0.69 -10.70
C THR A 130 6.76 -2.02 -10.94
N GLU A 131 6.05 -2.54 -9.95
CA GLU A 131 5.42 -3.86 -9.99
C GLU A 131 4.21 -3.94 -9.04
N VAL A 132 3.30 -4.87 -9.35
CA VAL A 132 2.21 -5.30 -8.47
C VAL A 132 2.52 -6.72 -8.01
N VAL A 133 2.17 -7.07 -6.78
CA VAL A 133 2.44 -8.40 -6.22
C VAL A 133 1.13 -9.05 -5.75
N LEU A 134 0.88 -10.29 -6.18
CA LEU A 134 -0.16 -11.12 -5.59
C LEU A 134 0.42 -11.78 -4.33
N LEU A 135 -0.18 -11.46 -3.18
CA LEU A 135 0.20 -12.00 -1.88
C LEU A 135 -0.83 -13.01 -1.39
N ARG A 136 -0.36 -14.13 -0.83
CA ARG A 136 -1.15 -14.99 0.05
C ARG A 136 -0.95 -14.53 1.49
N SER A 137 -2.05 -14.40 2.24
CA SER A 137 -2.03 -13.98 3.65
C SER A 137 -2.54 -15.13 4.53
N ASP A 138 -1.63 -15.81 5.21
CA ASP A 138 -1.95 -16.91 6.12
C ASP A 138 -2.00 -16.39 7.58
N PRO A 139 -2.88 -16.90 8.46
CA PRO A 139 -2.88 -16.53 9.88
C PRO A 139 -1.57 -16.93 10.57
N GLY A 140 -1.00 -16.03 11.37
CA GLY A 140 0.23 -16.30 12.15
C GLY A 140 0.15 -15.78 13.59
N GLN A 141 1.10 -16.22 14.42
CA GLN A 141 1.24 -15.71 15.79
C GLN A 141 1.76 -14.26 15.73
N GLY A 142 0.89 -13.30 16.07
CA GLY A 142 1.21 -11.87 16.06
C GLY A 142 0.69 -11.10 14.85
N GLY A 143 0.22 -11.76 13.80
CA GLY A 143 -0.31 -11.11 12.60
C GLY A 143 -0.35 -12.04 11.38
N PRO A 144 -0.82 -11.54 10.23
CA PRO A 144 -0.76 -12.29 8.98
C PRO A 144 0.70 -12.54 8.56
N VAL A 145 0.95 -13.72 8.01
CA VAL A 145 2.19 -14.08 7.31
C VAL A 145 1.93 -13.95 5.82
N TYR A 146 2.64 -13.04 5.16
CA TYR A 146 2.51 -12.83 3.73
C TYR A 146 3.51 -13.68 2.96
N THR A 147 3.02 -14.40 1.95
CA THR A 147 3.84 -15.13 0.97
C THR A 147 3.59 -14.56 -0.40
N GLU A 148 4.65 -14.23 -1.14
CA GLU A 148 4.53 -13.82 -2.54
C GLU A 148 4.10 -15.01 -3.40
N VAL A 149 3.02 -14.83 -4.16
CA VAL A 149 2.54 -15.81 -5.13
C VAL A 149 3.15 -15.50 -6.50
N GLU A 150 3.01 -14.26 -6.95
CA GLU A 150 3.55 -13.80 -8.22
C GLU A 150 3.77 -12.28 -8.23
N ARG A 151 4.76 -11.82 -9.01
CA ARG A 151 5.03 -10.40 -9.26
C ARG A 151 4.72 -10.06 -10.71
N PHE A 152 4.08 -8.92 -10.92
CA PHE A 152 3.67 -8.40 -12.21
C PHE A 152 4.37 -7.07 -12.48
N PRO A 153 5.45 -7.06 -13.27
CA PRO A 153 6.14 -5.83 -13.64
C PRO A 153 5.21 -4.90 -14.44
N LEU A 154 5.24 -3.61 -14.10
CA LEU A 154 4.52 -2.56 -14.82
C LEU A 154 5.39 -1.96 -15.92
N THR A 155 4.76 -1.51 -17.00
CA THR A 155 5.44 -0.91 -18.14
C THR A 155 5.94 0.49 -17.80
N ALA A 156 7.19 0.78 -18.15
CA ALA A 156 7.65 2.16 -18.15
C ALA A 156 6.74 2.95 -19.10
N GLY A 157 6.01 3.94 -18.58
CA GLY A 157 5.30 4.87 -19.44
C GLY A 157 6.29 5.46 -20.43
N ARG A 158 5.90 5.62 -21.70
CA ARG A 158 6.69 6.43 -22.63
C ARG A 158 6.75 7.84 -22.03
N GLY A 159 7.87 8.17 -21.41
CA GLY A 159 8.12 9.51 -20.91
C GLY A 159 7.99 10.49 -22.07
N GLY A 160 7.12 11.50 -21.92
CA GLY A 160 7.29 12.75 -22.65
C GLY A 160 8.70 13.30 -22.37
N PRO A 161 9.27 14.07 -23.31
CA PRO A 161 10.68 14.43 -23.25
C PRO A 161 11.01 15.15 -21.94
N VAL A 162 12.06 14.68 -21.27
CA VAL A 162 12.69 15.39 -20.16
C VAL A 162 13.30 16.67 -20.73
N VAL A 163 12.60 17.79 -20.58
CA VAL A 163 13.23 19.10 -20.70
C VAL A 163 14.10 19.30 -19.48
N GLY A 164 15.40 19.21 -19.69
CA GLY A 164 16.40 19.54 -18.69
C GLY A 164 16.27 21.00 -18.27
N TRP A 165 16.45 21.23 -16.98
CA TRP A 165 16.94 22.48 -16.42
C TRP A 165 18.27 22.17 -15.74
#